data_AF-X1PHR5-F1
#
_entry.id   AF-X1PHR5-F1
#
_cell.length_a   1.000
_cell.length_b   1.000
_cell.length_c   1.000
_cell.angle_alpha   90.00
_cell.angle_beta   90.00
_cell.angle_gamma   90.00
#
_symmetry.space_group_name_H-M   'P 1'
#
loop_
_entity.id
_entity.type
_entity.pdbx_description
1 polymer ?
#
loop_
_entity_poly.entity_id
_entity_poly.type
_entity_poly.pdbx_seq_one_letter_code
_entity_poly.pdbx_strand_id
1 'polypeptide(L)'
;MKRYIASDFHNGNEVADYDRVMGFLDLVENDADEFLILGDFEELVWSNMTILTTVKPYKYITDKVKAIAQKKPVSYVIGNHDWSIGLFASQIEPVKIVSPFAENGVYYTHGHEWDWLAFVTGNPLDPIYWKLKYPFFVPTQLFVWIATKQWASAEDTYHWGILLIHERARRYAEKHGYHTAIFGHTHFPADEVRGGIRLV
;
A
#
# COMPACT_ATOMS: atom_id res chain seq x y z
N MET A 1 -4.53 23.67 -0.07
CA MET A 1 -4.12 22.49 -0.85
C MET A 1 -4.90 21.30 -0.33
N LYS A 2 -5.72 20.67 -1.18
CA LYS A 2 -6.55 19.51 -0.87
C LYS A 2 -5.88 18.25 -1.44
N ARG A 3 -5.37 17.39 -0.56
CA ARG A 3 -4.72 16.12 -0.92
C ARG A 3 -5.71 14.98 -0.71
N TYR A 4 -5.90 14.17 -1.75
CA TYR A 4 -6.63 12.91 -1.64
C TYR A 4 -5.63 11.77 -1.51
N ILE A 5 -5.93 10.81 -0.64
CA ILE A 5 -5.06 9.69 -0.34
C ILE A 5 -5.86 8.40 -0.48
N ALA A 6 -5.29 7.40 -1.15
CA ALA A 6 -5.89 6.07 -1.28
C ALA A 6 -4.82 4.97 -1.29
N SER A 7 -5.24 3.75 -0.96
CA SER A 7 -4.41 2.54 -0.94
C SER A 7 -5.31 1.33 -1.14
N ASP A 8 -4.73 0.16 -1.42
CA ASP A 8 -5.39 -1.15 -1.33
C ASP A 8 -6.60 -1.31 -2.26
N PHE A 9 -6.53 -0.73 -3.46
CA PHE A 9 -7.58 -0.89 -4.47
C PHE A 9 -7.48 -2.21 -5.22
N HIS A 10 -6.28 -2.82 -5.28
CA HIS A 10 -6.00 -4.08 -5.97
C HIS A 10 -6.61 -4.15 -7.39
N ASN A 11 -6.43 -3.10 -8.19
CA ASN A 11 -6.84 -3.08 -9.59
C ASN A 11 -6.21 -4.28 -10.32
N GLY A 12 -7.02 -5.10 -10.99
CA GLY A 12 -6.59 -6.39 -11.53
C GLY A 12 -7.10 -7.61 -10.77
N ASN A 13 -7.73 -7.40 -9.61
CA ASN A 13 -8.46 -8.43 -8.88
C ASN A 13 -9.96 -8.40 -9.24
N GLU A 14 -10.56 -9.56 -9.49
CA GLU A 14 -11.96 -9.67 -9.93
C GLU A 14 -12.98 -9.27 -8.86
N VAL A 15 -12.59 -9.27 -7.57
CA VAL A 15 -13.49 -8.91 -6.46
C VAL A 15 -13.45 -7.43 -6.08
N ALA A 16 -12.63 -6.61 -6.76
CA ALA A 16 -12.55 -5.17 -6.49
C ALA A 16 -13.81 -4.42 -6.95
N ASP A 17 -14.20 -3.38 -6.21
CA ASP A 17 -15.38 -2.55 -6.50
C ASP A 17 -15.01 -1.43 -7.49
N TYR A 18 -14.95 -1.78 -8.77
CA TYR A 18 -14.52 -0.89 -9.85
C TYR A 18 -15.40 0.37 -10.01
N ASP A 19 -16.69 0.28 -9.73
CA ASP A 19 -17.60 1.42 -9.83
C ASP A 19 -17.30 2.45 -8.75
N ARG A 20 -17.07 2.02 -7.50
CA ARG A 20 -16.65 2.93 -6.42
C ARG A 20 -15.27 3.50 -6.63
N VAL A 21 -14.32 2.68 -7.11
CA VAL A 21 -12.98 3.14 -7.45
C VAL A 21 -13.04 4.23 -8.52
N MET A 22 -13.80 4.02 -9.60
CA MET A 22 -13.96 5.04 -10.64
C MET A 22 -14.62 6.31 -10.10
N GLY A 23 -15.68 6.18 -9.28
CA GLY A 23 -16.33 7.33 -8.65
C GLY A 23 -15.39 8.13 -7.73
N PHE A 24 -14.52 7.45 -6.98
CA PHE A 24 -13.47 8.11 -6.21
C PHE A 24 -12.46 8.83 -7.13
N LEU A 25 -12.02 8.20 -8.21
CA LEU A 25 -11.09 8.83 -9.16
C LEU A 25 -11.70 10.04 -9.87
N ASP A 26 -13.01 10.03 -10.14
CA ASP A 26 -13.73 11.20 -10.62
C ASP A 26 -13.73 12.33 -9.58
N LEU A 27 -13.91 12.02 -8.30
CA LEU A 27 -13.79 13.00 -7.23
C LEU A 27 -12.37 13.59 -7.14
N VAL A 28 -11.34 12.74 -7.23
CA VAL A 28 -9.93 13.16 -7.27
C VAL A 28 -9.67 14.07 -8.46
N GLU A 29 -10.14 13.70 -9.66
CA GLU A 29 -9.94 14.51 -10.86
C GLU A 29 -10.56 15.91 -10.72
N ASN A 30 -11.74 16.00 -10.13
CA ASN A 30 -12.51 17.24 -10.08
C ASN A 30 -12.14 18.17 -8.91
N ASP A 31 -11.72 17.63 -7.76
CA ASP A 31 -11.62 18.41 -6.52
C ASP A 31 -10.24 18.38 -5.84
N ALA A 32 -9.38 17.39 -6.13
CA ALA A 32 -8.05 17.30 -5.50
C ALA A 32 -7.05 18.28 -6.13
N ASP A 33 -6.20 18.90 -5.31
CA ASP A 33 -5.00 19.59 -5.78
C ASP A 33 -3.86 18.58 -6.03
N GLU A 34 -3.84 17.48 -5.28
CA GLU A 34 -2.83 16.42 -5.34
C GLU A 34 -3.46 15.06 -4.99
N PHE A 35 -2.96 13.99 -5.62
CA PHE A 35 -3.35 12.63 -5.30
C PHE A 35 -2.14 11.80 -4.84
N LEU A 36 -2.27 11.16 -3.68
CA LEU A 36 -1.24 10.30 -3.12
C LEU A 36 -1.78 8.86 -3.04
N ILE A 37 -1.09 7.95 -3.71
CA ILE A 37 -1.34 6.51 -3.66
C ILE A 37 -0.35 5.92 -2.66
N LEU A 38 -0.86 5.24 -1.63
CA LEU A 38 -0.07 4.62 -0.56
C LEU A 38 0.02 3.10 -0.71
N GLY A 39 0.33 2.60 -1.91
CA GLY A 39 0.57 1.19 -2.18
C GLY A 39 -0.70 0.38 -2.48
N ASP A 40 -0.46 -0.84 -2.93
CA ASP A 40 -1.43 -1.87 -3.31
C ASP A 40 -2.59 -1.36 -4.19
N PHE A 41 -2.29 -0.39 -5.05
CA PHE A 41 -3.28 0.17 -5.97
C PHE A 41 -3.47 -0.72 -7.19
N GLU A 42 -2.37 -1.22 -7.74
CA GLU A 42 -2.33 -2.22 -8.81
C GLU A 42 -2.07 -3.61 -8.20
N GLU A 43 -2.70 -4.67 -8.70
CA GLU A 43 -2.46 -6.04 -8.26
C GLU A 43 -1.38 -6.68 -9.14
N LEU A 44 -0.13 -6.75 -8.68
CA LEU A 44 0.98 -7.33 -9.46
C LEU A 44 1.52 -8.65 -8.88
N VAL A 45 0.96 -9.14 -7.77
CA VAL A 45 1.28 -10.47 -7.24
C VAL A 45 0.44 -11.52 -7.95
N TRP A 46 -0.85 -11.23 -8.17
CA TRP A 46 -1.80 -12.17 -8.79
C TRP A 46 -2.23 -11.78 -10.21
N SER A 47 -1.84 -10.58 -10.67
CA SER A 47 -2.05 -10.13 -12.06
C SER A 47 -0.73 -9.65 -12.68
N ASN A 48 -0.80 -8.94 -13.80
CA ASN A 48 0.37 -8.36 -14.45
C ASN A 48 0.01 -7.10 -15.25
N MET A 49 1.03 -6.29 -15.55
CA MET A 49 0.85 -5.04 -16.29
C MET A 49 0.17 -5.20 -17.66
N THR A 50 0.34 -6.32 -18.37
CA THR A 50 -0.38 -6.54 -19.63
C THR A 50 -1.88 -6.58 -19.39
N ILE A 51 -2.33 -7.33 -18.38
CA ILE A 51 -3.75 -7.39 -18.00
C ILE A 51 -4.24 -5.99 -17.59
N LEU A 52 -3.50 -5.32 -16.71
CA LEU A 52 -3.83 -3.99 -16.20
C LEU A 52 -3.88 -2.92 -17.30
N THR A 53 -3.20 -3.11 -18.43
CA THR A 53 -3.15 -2.11 -19.52
C THR A 53 -3.95 -2.51 -20.75
N THR A 54 -4.53 -3.72 -20.81
CA THR A 54 -5.25 -4.20 -22.00
C THR A 54 -6.67 -4.71 -21.72
N VAL A 55 -6.96 -5.16 -20.50
CA VAL A 55 -8.23 -5.80 -20.15
C VAL A 55 -9.12 -4.84 -19.36
N LYS A 56 -10.42 -4.82 -19.67
CA LYS A 56 -11.42 -4.09 -18.89
C LYS A 56 -11.95 -4.97 -17.74
N PRO A 57 -12.26 -4.40 -16.56
CA PRO A 57 -12.27 -2.96 -16.25
C PRO A 57 -10.89 -2.38 -15.92
N TYR A 58 -9.87 -3.22 -15.71
CA TYR A 58 -8.60 -2.83 -15.09
C TYR A 58 -7.87 -1.69 -15.80
N LYS A 59 -7.82 -1.76 -17.13
CA LYS A 59 -7.26 -0.71 -17.98
C LYS A 59 -7.86 0.65 -17.73
N TYR A 60 -9.17 0.72 -17.47
CA TYR A 60 -9.84 2.00 -17.26
C TYR A 60 -9.40 2.68 -15.97
N ILE A 61 -9.11 1.91 -14.92
CA ILE A 61 -8.58 2.45 -13.67
C ILE A 61 -7.17 3.01 -13.89
N THR A 62 -6.26 2.21 -14.45
CA THR A 62 -4.88 2.64 -14.73
C THR A 62 -4.84 3.85 -15.67
N ASP A 63 -5.63 3.84 -16.75
CA ASP A 63 -5.74 4.98 -17.68
C ASP A 63 -6.25 6.25 -16.97
N LYS A 64 -7.24 6.11 -16.08
CA LYS A 64 -7.82 7.23 -15.35
C LYS A 64 -6.80 7.86 -14.41
N VAL A 65 -6.02 7.06 -13.67
CA VAL A 65 -4.94 7.56 -12.83
C VAL A 65 -3.89 8.32 -13.65
N LYS A 66 -3.51 7.78 -14.82
CA LYS A 66 -2.60 8.48 -15.74
C LYS A 66 -3.18 9.79 -16.24
N ALA A 67 -4.46 9.82 -16.59
CA ALA A 67 -5.14 11.05 -17.04
C ALA A 67 -5.19 12.12 -15.93
N ILE A 68 -5.37 11.72 -14.67
CA ILE A 68 -5.25 12.60 -13.50
C ILE A 68 -3.81 13.12 -13.40
N ALA A 69 -2.82 12.24 -13.49
CA ALA A 69 -1.41 12.59 -13.39
C ALA A 69 -0.92 13.55 -14.48
N GLN A 70 -1.56 13.58 -15.65
CA GLN A 70 -1.28 14.57 -16.70
C GLN A 70 -1.69 16.01 -16.30
N LYS A 71 -2.58 16.16 -15.31
CA LYS A 71 -3.18 17.46 -14.92
C LYS A 71 -2.71 17.92 -13.55
N LYS A 72 -2.42 16.99 -12.64
CA LYS A 72 -2.07 17.29 -11.24
C LYS A 72 -1.00 16.32 -10.72
N PRO A 73 -0.26 16.70 -9.66
CA PRO A 73 0.72 15.81 -9.06
C PRO A 73 0.07 14.51 -8.55
N VAL A 74 0.64 13.39 -8.97
CA VAL A 74 0.30 12.06 -8.46
C VAL A 74 1.57 11.39 -7.98
N SER A 75 1.61 11.06 -6.70
CA SER A 75 2.71 10.32 -6.07
C SER A 75 2.25 8.92 -5.69
N TYR A 76 3.14 7.94 -5.85
CA TYR A 76 2.87 6.53 -5.63
C TYR A 76 3.93 5.94 -4.71
N VAL A 77 3.56 5.63 -3.47
CA VAL A 77 4.38 4.81 -2.56
C VAL A 77 4.10 3.35 -2.88
N ILE A 78 5.15 2.56 -3.00
CA ILE A 78 5.05 1.12 -3.32
C ILE A 78 4.56 0.33 -2.10
N GLY A 79 3.63 -0.59 -2.33
CA GLY A 79 3.16 -1.60 -1.40
C GLY A 79 3.67 -3.02 -1.72
N ASN A 80 3.16 -4.03 -0.99
CA ASN A 80 3.61 -5.41 -1.13
C ASN A 80 2.93 -6.16 -2.29
N HIS A 81 1.77 -5.73 -2.78
CA HIS A 81 1.13 -6.31 -3.97
C HIS A 81 1.62 -5.68 -5.28
N ASP A 82 2.17 -4.47 -5.23
CA ASP A 82 2.67 -3.73 -6.40
C ASP A 82 4.18 -3.43 -6.36
N TRP A 83 4.95 -4.17 -5.56
CA TRP A 83 6.41 -4.00 -5.43
C TRP A 83 7.18 -3.91 -6.76
N SER A 84 6.67 -4.57 -7.80
CA SER A 84 7.29 -4.60 -9.13
C SER A 84 6.91 -3.42 -10.03
N ILE A 85 6.03 -2.51 -9.58
CA ILE A 85 5.54 -1.37 -10.37
C ILE A 85 6.69 -0.46 -10.85
N GLY A 86 7.77 -0.35 -10.08
CA GLY A 86 8.98 0.38 -10.46
C GLY A 86 9.63 -0.13 -11.76
N LEU A 87 9.52 -1.42 -12.06
CA LEU A 87 10.01 -2.01 -13.32
C LEU A 87 9.17 -1.59 -14.53
N PHE A 88 7.96 -1.09 -14.28
CA PHE A 88 6.97 -0.70 -15.28
C PHE A 88 6.62 0.79 -15.20
N ALA A 89 7.49 1.61 -14.58
CA ALA A 89 7.24 3.04 -14.36
C ALA A 89 6.82 3.79 -15.64
N SER A 90 7.42 3.45 -16.79
CA SER A 90 7.08 4.04 -18.09
C SER A 90 5.63 3.77 -18.54
N GLN A 91 5.01 2.70 -18.04
CA GLN A 91 3.62 2.35 -18.38
C GLN A 91 2.61 3.18 -17.58
N ILE A 92 3.01 3.73 -16.43
CA ILE A 92 2.18 4.55 -15.55
C ILE A 92 2.57 6.03 -15.56
N GLU A 93 3.51 6.45 -16.41
CA GLU A 93 3.83 7.86 -16.58
C GLU A 93 2.56 8.70 -16.85
N PRO A 94 2.46 9.91 -16.25
CA PRO A 94 3.49 10.64 -15.52
C PRO A 94 3.43 10.49 -13.99
N VAL A 95 2.82 9.41 -13.47
CA VAL A 95 2.78 9.12 -12.03
C VAL A 95 4.19 9.00 -11.46
N LYS A 96 4.46 9.66 -10.33
CA LYS A 96 5.78 9.64 -9.68
C LYS A 96 5.83 8.58 -8.60
N ILE A 97 6.60 7.53 -8.83
CA ILE A 97 6.94 6.56 -7.80
C ILE A 97 7.90 7.22 -6.80
N VAL A 98 7.56 7.17 -5.51
CA VAL A 98 8.33 7.78 -4.42
C VAL A 98 8.55 6.80 -3.27
N SER A 99 9.62 6.99 -2.50
CA SER A 99 9.80 6.29 -1.23
C SER A 99 8.81 6.82 -0.18
N PRO A 100 8.52 6.04 0.88
CA PRO A 100 7.86 6.56 2.07
C PRO A 100 8.53 7.84 2.56
N PHE A 101 7.75 8.82 3.00
CA PHE A 101 8.24 10.16 3.31
C PHE A 101 7.49 10.79 4.48
N ALA A 102 8.07 11.83 5.05
CA ALA A 102 7.43 12.64 6.08
C ALA A 102 7.32 14.10 5.62
N GLU A 103 6.18 14.73 5.92
CA GLU A 103 5.92 16.13 5.65
C GLU A 103 5.17 16.73 6.85
N ASN A 104 5.66 17.85 7.38
CA ASN A 104 5.01 18.58 8.48
C ASN A 104 4.65 17.71 9.70
N GLY A 105 5.47 16.73 10.05
CA GLY A 105 5.22 15.83 11.18
C GLY A 105 4.25 14.67 10.88
N VAL A 106 3.86 14.47 9.62
CA VAL A 106 3.04 13.35 9.15
C VAL A 106 3.91 12.40 8.33
N TYR A 107 3.92 11.12 8.67
CA TYR A 107 4.59 10.06 7.91
C TYR A 107 3.62 9.34 6.99
N TYR A 108 4.01 9.15 5.74
CA TYR A 108 3.23 8.51 4.68
C TYR A 108 3.94 7.25 4.21
N THR A 109 3.28 6.10 4.32
CA THR A 109 3.82 4.81 3.89
C THR A 109 2.69 3.87 3.48
N HIS A 110 3.00 2.69 2.93
CA HIS A 110 2.01 1.65 2.72
C HIS A 110 1.71 0.88 4.03
N GLY A 111 2.71 0.59 4.86
CA GLY A 111 2.53 -0.03 6.19
C GLY A 111 2.87 -1.52 6.25
N HIS A 112 3.08 -2.17 5.10
CA HIS A 112 3.48 -3.57 4.99
C HIS A 112 4.81 -3.89 5.70
N GLU A 113 5.69 -2.90 5.87
CA GLU A 113 6.95 -3.04 6.61
C GLU A 113 6.73 -3.38 8.10
N TRP A 114 5.54 -3.10 8.62
CA TRP A 114 5.15 -3.35 10.01
C TRP A 114 4.37 -4.65 10.20
N ASP A 115 4.03 -5.35 9.11
CA ASP A 115 3.39 -6.66 9.17
C ASP A 115 4.37 -7.71 9.73
N TRP A 116 3.88 -8.65 10.53
CA TRP A 116 4.68 -9.75 11.05
C TRP A 116 5.21 -10.67 9.93
N LEU A 117 4.49 -10.80 8.80
CA LEU A 117 4.93 -11.56 7.62
C LEU A 117 6.26 -11.03 7.10
N ALA A 118 6.45 -9.71 7.10
CA ALA A 118 7.69 -9.09 6.65
C ALA A 118 8.92 -9.56 7.46
N PHE A 119 8.73 -9.99 8.71
CA PHE A 119 9.78 -10.51 9.58
C PHE A 119 10.05 -12.00 9.37
N VAL A 120 9.02 -12.80 9.08
CA VAL A 120 9.14 -14.26 8.95
C VAL A 120 9.60 -14.65 7.56
N THR A 121 9.08 -14.00 6.52
CA THR A 121 9.55 -14.24 5.16
C THR A 121 10.82 -13.46 4.87
N GLY A 122 11.19 -12.52 5.74
CA GLY A 122 12.25 -11.54 5.49
C GLY A 122 11.95 -10.90 4.15
N ASN A 123 10.85 -10.14 4.06
CA ASN A 123 10.27 -9.74 2.78
C ASN A 123 11.40 -9.30 1.83
N PRO A 124 11.68 -10.04 0.74
CA PRO A 124 12.85 -9.76 -0.10
C PRO A 124 12.84 -8.36 -0.76
N LEU A 125 11.78 -7.57 -0.51
CA LEU A 125 11.28 -6.55 -1.42
C LEU A 125 10.98 -5.21 -0.73
N ASP A 126 11.24 -5.06 0.58
CA ASP A 126 11.16 -3.76 1.26
C ASP A 126 12.45 -2.95 1.01
N PRO A 127 12.37 -1.67 0.57
CA PRO A 127 13.52 -0.79 0.46
C PRO A 127 14.31 -0.61 1.78
N ILE A 128 13.66 -0.78 2.94
CA ILE A 128 14.32 -0.75 4.26
C ILE A 128 15.20 -2.00 4.46
N TYR A 129 14.78 -3.16 3.94
CA TYR A 129 15.52 -4.43 4.04
C TYR A 129 16.64 -4.57 3.00
N TRP A 130 16.74 -3.71 1.98
CA TRP A 130 17.87 -3.70 1.04
C TRP A 130 19.23 -3.42 1.69
N LYS A 131 19.25 -2.89 2.92
CA LYS A 131 20.48 -2.73 3.73
C LYS A 131 20.80 -3.93 4.63
N LEU A 132 19.85 -4.86 4.80
CA LEU A 132 19.98 -6.01 5.71
C LEU A 132 20.36 -7.26 4.90
N LYS A 133 21.63 -7.67 5.02
CA LYS A 133 22.15 -8.91 4.43
C LYS A 133 21.60 -10.13 5.20
N TYR A 134 20.36 -10.54 4.96
CA TYR A 134 19.87 -11.81 5.51
C TYR A 134 20.21 -12.97 4.56
N PRO A 135 20.82 -14.06 5.07
CA PRO A 135 21.09 -15.25 4.28
C PRO A 135 19.77 -15.96 3.96
N PHE A 136 19.48 -16.04 2.67
CA PHE A 136 18.26 -16.57 2.07
C PHE A 136 18.20 -18.12 2.20
N PHE A 137 18.03 -18.68 3.40
CA PHE A 137 17.94 -20.14 3.57
C PHE A 137 17.22 -20.55 4.88
N VAL A 138 15.89 -20.49 4.92
CA VAL A 138 15.06 -21.23 5.90
C VAL A 138 13.75 -21.63 5.21
N PRO A 139 13.18 -22.84 5.41
CA PRO A 139 11.92 -23.28 4.81
C PRO A 139 10.71 -22.60 5.49
N THR A 140 10.70 -21.27 5.51
CA THR A 140 9.63 -20.44 6.09
C THR A 140 8.31 -20.63 5.36
N GLN A 141 8.36 -21.05 4.09
CA GLN A 141 7.20 -21.40 3.27
C GLN A 141 6.32 -22.49 3.91
N LEU A 142 6.89 -23.50 4.59
CA LEU A 142 6.11 -24.56 5.26
C LEU A 142 5.43 -24.04 6.54
N PHE A 143 6.13 -23.19 7.32
CA PHE A 143 5.56 -22.56 8.51
C PHE A 143 4.47 -21.55 8.14
N VAL A 144 4.69 -20.74 7.11
CA VAL A 144 3.70 -19.81 6.56
C VAL A 144 2.50 -20.60 6.03
N TRP A 145 2.69 -21.75 5.36
CA TRP A 145 1.59 -22.61 4.90
C TRP A 145 0.76 -23.21 6.05
N ILE A 146 1.40 -23.68 7.13
CA ILE A 146 0.70 -24.20 8.31
C ILE A 146 -0.05 -23.07 9.03
N ALA A 147 0.61 -21.93 9.22
CA ALA A 147 0.05 -20.79 9.92
C ALA A 147 -1.12 -20.16 9.13
N THR A 148 -0.99 -19.98 7.81
CA THR A 148 -2.09 -19.52 6.93
C THR A 148 -3.26 -20.50 6.91
N LYS A 149 -3.03 -21.82 6.96
CA LYS A 149 -4.10 -22.84 7.11
C LYS A 149 -4.86 -22.73 8.44
N GLN A 150 -4.19 -22.37 9.54
CA GLN A 150 -4.82 -22.15 10.84
C GLN A 150 -5.45 -20.75 10.98
N TRP A 151 -4.93 -19.75 10.26
CA TRP A 151 -5.37 -18.36 10.36
C TRP A 151 -6.45 -17.98 9.36
N ALA A 152 -6.51 -18.64 8.20
CA ALA A 152 -7.62 -18.51 7.26
C ALA A 152 -8.99 -18.87 7.89
N SER A 153 -8.98 -19.54 9.05
CA SER A 153 -10.17 -19.90 9.81
C SER A 153 -10.51 -18.96 10.98
N ALA A 154 -9.76 -17.87 11.23
CA ALA A 154 -9.99 -17.01 12.39
C ALA A 154 -9.83 -15.51 12.08
N GLU A 155 -10.96 -14.83 11.89
CA GLU A 155 -11.09 -13.36 11.82
C GLU A 155 -10.33 -12.64 12.95
N ASP A 156 -10.29 -13.25 14.15
CA ASP A 156 -9.53 -12.76 15.29
C ASP A 156 -8.04 -12.60 15.02
N THR A 157 -7.42 -13.51 14.25
CA THR A 157 -5.98 -13.44 13.98
C THR A 157 -5.65 -12.28 13.04
N TYR A 158 -6.53 -11.98 12.09
CA TYR A 158 -6.38 -10.83 11.21
C TYR A 158 -6.45 -9.52 12.00
N HIS A 159 -7.42 -9.39 12.92
CA HIS A 159 -7.51 -8.24 13.82
C HIS A 159 -6.27 -8.09 14.72
N TRP A 160 -5.71 -9.20 15.22
CA TRP A 160 -4.44 -9.17 15.96
C TRP A 160 -3.27 -8.65 15.11
N GLY A 161 -3.21 -9.03 13.82
CA GLY A 161 -2.23 -8.52 12.86
C GLY A 161 -2.33 -7.00 12.68
N ILE A 162 -3.55 -6.48 12.50
CA ILE A 162 -3.81 -5.03 12.40
C ILE A 162 -3.32 -4.30 13.65
N LEU A 163 -3.66 -4.80 14.85
CA LEU A 163 -3.23 -4.19 16.11
C LEU A 163 -1.70 -4.12 16.23
N LEU A 164 -1.01 -5.17 15.78
CA LEU A 164 0.45 -5.20 15.76
C LEU A 164 1.03 -4.17 14.78
N ILE A 165 0.47 -4.06 13.58
CA ILE A 165 0.85 -3.05 12.59
C ILE A 165 0.68 -1.65 13.17
N HIS A 166 -0.47 -1.35 13.77
CA HIS A 166 -0.77 -0.05 14.37
C HIS A 166 0.18 0.30 15.52
N GLU A 167 0.48 -0.65 16.41
CA GLU A 167 1.43 -0.41 17.50
C GLU A 167 2.86 -0.17 16.99
N ARG A 168 3.25 -0.82 15.89
CA ARG A 168 4.55 -0.60 15.25
C ARG A 168 4.61 0.75 14.53
N ALA A 169 3.54 1.12 13.81
CA ALA A 169 3.37 2.44 13.22
C ALA A 169 3.54 3.54 14.27
N ARG A 170 2.84 3.39 15.41
CA ARG A 170 2.93 4.29 16.57
C ARG A 170 4.36 4.42 17.08
N ARG A 171 5.05 3.31 17.33
CA ARG A 171 6.45 3.31 17.81
C ARG A 171 7.40 3.96 16.80
N TYR A 172 7.17 3.71 15.52
CA TYR A 172 7.97 4.32 14.46
C TYR A 172 7.78 5.84 14.44
N ALA A 173 6.53 6.31 14.49
CA ALA A 173 6.21 7.74 14.55
C ALA A 173 6.80 8.42 15.78
N GLU A 174 6.62 7.83 16.97
CA GLU A 174 7.18 8.33 18.23
C GLU A 174 8.71 8.45 18.17
N LYS A 175 9.38 7.41 17.67
CA LYS A 175 10.85 7.39 17.54
C LYS A 175 11.39 8.50 16.62
N HIS A 176 10.63 8.89 15.60
CA HIS A 176 11.06 9.88 14.61
C HIS A 176 10.44 11.27 14.83
N GLY A 177 9.67 11.46 15.91
CA GLY A 177 9.06 12.74 16.24
C GLY A 177 7.88 13.14 15.35
N TYR A 178 7.22 12.17 14.72
CA TYR A 178 6.00 12.41 13.93
C TYR A 178 4.78 12.41 14.86
N HIS A 179 3.81 13.28 14.60
CA HIS A 179 2.54 13.27 15.34
C HIS A 179 1.47 12.41 14.65
N THR A 180 1.66 12.07 13.37
CA THR A 180 0.72 11.26 12.60
C THR A 180 1.45 10.28 11.69
N ALA A 181 0.89 9.09 11.52
CA ALA A 181 1.21 8.17 10.43
C ALA A 181 -0.06 7.90 9.61
N ILE A 182 0.05 8.01 8.29
CA ILE A 182 -1.01 7.67 7.33
C ILE A 182 -0.53 6.49 6.48
N PHE A 183 -1.28 5.39 6.49
CA PHE A 183 -0.88 4.16 5.81
C PHE A 183 -2.07 3.29 5.39
N GLY A 184 -1.82 2.40 4.42
CA GLY A 184 -2.78 1.40 3.96
C GLY A 184 -2.54 0.04 4.62
N HIS A 185 -2.56 -1.03 3.81
CA HIS A 185 -2.16 -2.41 4.14
C HIS A 185 -3.07 -3.14 5.16
N THR A 186 -3.76 -2.42 6.02
CA THR A 186 -4.61 -3.01 7.06
C THR A 186 -6.01 -3.38 6.55
N HIS A 187 -6.40 -2.87 5.36
CA HIS A 187 -7.76 -2.90 4.81
C HIS A 187 -8.87 -2.51 5.80
N PHE A 188 -8.50 -1.83 6.89
CA PHE A 188 -9.39 -1.47 7.98
C PHE A 188 -9.37 0.04 8.11
N PRO A 189 -10.42 0.74 7.63
CA PRO A 189 -10.48 2.19 7.72
C PRO A 189 -10.58 2.60 9.19
N ALA A 190 -9.52 3.21 9.70
CA ALA A 190 -9.44 3.66 11.08
C ALA A 190 -8.85 5.08 11.15
N ASP A 191 -9.31 5.85 12.11
CA ASP A 191 -8.69 7.11 12.50
C ASP A 191 -8.63 7.11 14.02
N GLU A 192 -7.48 6.77 14.57
CA GLU A 192 -7.31 6.56 16.01
C GLU A 192 -6.09 7.29 16.57
N VAL A 193 -6.12 7.56 17.87
CA VAL A 193 -4.98 8.13 18.59
C VAL A 193 -4.47 7.13 19.61
N ARG A 194 -3.21 6.73 19.47
CA ARG A 194 -2.51 5.81 20.39
C ARG A 194 -1.24 6.45 20.92
N GLY A 195 -1.15 6.58 22.24
CA GLY A 195 0.05 7.16 22.88
C GLY A 195 0.42 8.56 22.36
N GLY A 196 -0.58 9.38 21.99
CA GLY A 196 -0.37 10.73 21.43
C GLY A 196 -0.08 10.78 19.92
N ILE A 197 0.01 9.63 19.24
CA ILE A 197 0.20 9.54 17.79
C ILE A 197 -1.15 9.25 17.13
N ARG A 198 -1.51 10.01 16.10
CA ARG A 198 -2.67 9.72 15.23
C ARG A 198 -2.29 8.71 14.14
N LEU A 199 -3.06 7.66 13.98
CA LEU A 199 -2.91 6.64 12.95
C LEU A 199 -4.14 6.70 12.04
N VAL A 200 -3.92 6.84 10.74
CA VAL A 200 -4.95 6.99 9.70
C VAL A 200 -4.69 6.03 8.55
#